data_AF-A0A6B2LED1-F1
#
_entry.id   AF-A0A6B2LED1-F1
#
_cell.length_a   1.000
_cell.length_b   1.000
_cell.length_c   1.000
_cell.angle_alpha   90.00
_cell.angle_beta   90.00
_cell.angle_gamma   90.00
#
_symmetry.space_group_name_H-M   'P 1'
#
loop_
_entity.id
_entity.type
_entity.pdbx_description
1 polymer ?
#
loop_
_entity_poly.entity_id
_entity_poly.type
_entity_poly.pdbx_seq_one_letter_code
_entity_poly.pdbx_strand_id
1 'polypeptide(L)'
;MGSLVGGNAVFIVMFATRHSALVYLLGIPFDRAILFHRWLGRWSGIVLFLHFIFESIFFSQNLPAGSNDTAISVVAKEWVDNEGAIGEVTLNLYGFLSAIFYIIIFVFSLEWFRRNKFEIFFASHALILGFFALGALHSPKFRLYAYISAALFIIDILLRIFLSSIIIPRKTTVFKKRSDTLVQVRFPKQVPWAKPFYKPGQYVFVNFPDISRAEWHPFSVTSAPDDEEIEINIRALGNWTRKVAALAAESNRVWVRCDGPSSS
;
A
#
# COMPACT_ATOMS: atom_id res chain seq x y z
N MET A 1 -15.65 -11.10 -17.68
CA MET A 1 -15.59 -10.41 -16.37
C MET A 1 -14.20 -9.98 -15.92
N GLY A 2 -13.11 -10.55 -16.43
CA GLY A 2 -11.74 -10.12 -16.09
C GLY A 2 -11.43 -8.63 -16.35
N SER A 3 -12.10 -7.98 -17.31
CA SER A 3 -11.96 -6.53 -17.54
C SER A 3 -12.47 -5.66 -16.38
N LEU A 4 -13.46 -6.13 -15.61
CA LEU A 4 -13.95 -5.43 -14.43
C LEU A 4 -12.93 -5.50 -13.28
N VAL A 5 -12.22 -6.62 -13.14
CA VAL A 5 -11.08 -6.74 -12.21
C VAL A 5 -9.99 -5.75 -12.60
N GLY A 6 -9.65 -5.68 -13.89
CA GLY A 6 -8.69 -4.71 -14.41
C GLY A 6 -9.09 -3.26 -14.15
N GLY A 7 -10.33 -2.88 -14.48
CA GLY A 7 -10.85 -1.53 -14.22
C GLY A 7 -10.82 -1.14 -12.74
N ASN A 8 -11.22 -2.05 -11.85
CA ASN A 8 -11.15 -1.83 -10.41
C ASN A 8 -9.71 -1.70 -9.89
N ALA A 9 -8.76 -2.41 -10.51
CA ALA A 9 -7.36 -2.43 -10.08
C ALA A 9 -6.72 -1.02 -10.12
N VAL A 10 -7.13 -0.17 -11.06
CA VAL A 10 -6.69 1.24 -11.17
C VAL A 10 -6.97 2.00 -9.88
N PHE A 11 -8.20 1.91 -9.38
CA PHE A 11 -8.63 2.63 -8.18
C PHE A 11 -8.09 2.00 -6.89
N ILE A 12 -7.90 0.67 -6.87
CA ILE A 12 -7.28 -0.03 -5.73
C ILE A 12 -5.89 0.53 -5.47
N VAL A 13 -5.05 0.64 -6.50
CA VAL A 13 -3.66 1.11 -6.34
C VAL A 13 -3.63 2.59 -5.93
N MET A 14 -4.47 3.42 -6.56
CA MET A 14 -4.54 4.86 -6.28
C MET A 14 -4.84 5.16 -4.80
N PHE A 15 -5.77 4.44 -4.18
CA PHE A 15 -6.19 4.68 -2.80
C PHE A 15 -5.39 3.90 -1.74
N ALA A 16 -4.34 3.18 -2.13
CA ALA A 16 -3.58 2.32 -1.22
C ALA A 16 -2.59 3.09 -0.33
N THR A 17 -2.06 4.22 -0.80
CA THR A 17 -0.91 4.88 -0.14
C THR A 17 -1.32 6.13 0.64
N ARG A 18 -0.77 6.25 1.86
CA ARG A 18 -1.02 7.38 2.78
C ARG A 18 -0.63 8.74 2.21
N HIS A 19 0.41 8.74 1.40
CA HIS A 19 0.97 9.94 0.78
C HIS A 19 0.57 10.07 -0.69
N SER A 20 -0.55 9.49 -1.10
CA SER A 20 -0.98 9.70 -2.48
C SER A 20 -1.23 11.20 -2.69
N ALA A 21 -0.40 11.82 -3.53
CA ALA A 21 -0.59 13.18 -3.98
C ALA A 21 -1.93 13.31 -4.72
N LEU A 22 -2.35 12.26 -5.42
CA LEU A 22 -3.66 12.21 -6.06
C LEU A 22 -4.81 12.24 -5.03
N VAL A 23 -4.72 11.46 -3.95
CA VAL A 23 -5.71 11.51 -2.86
C VAL A 23 -5.75 12.88 -2.19
N TYR A 24 -4.58 13.50 -2.00
CA TYR A 24 -4.47 14.86 -1.47
C TYR A 24 -5.12 15.90 -2.40
N LEU A 25 -4.84 15.85 -3.71
CA LEU A 25 -5.41 16.77 -4.70
C LEU A 25 -6.92 16.64 -4.84
N LEU A 26 -7.47 15.43 -4.62
CA LEU A 26 -8.91 15.20 -4.59
C LEU A 26 -9.58 15.66 -3.28
N GLY A 27 -8.80 16.11 -2.28
CA GLY A 27 -9.32 16.54 -0.98
C GLY A 27 -9.95 15.41 -0.16
N ILE A 28 -9.58 14.15 -0.44
CA ILE A 28 -10.16 12.98 0.25
C ILE A 28 -9.29 12.65 1.47
N PRO A 29 -9.84 12.62 2.70
CA PRO A 29 -9.09 12.17 3.88
C PRO A 29 -8.62 10.73 3.71
N PHE A 30 -7.37 10.45 4.12
CA PHE A 30 -6.78 9.12 3.94
C PHE A 30 -7.59 8.00 4.60
N ASP A 31 -8.19 8.25 5.76
CA ASP A 31 -9.03 7.26 6.46
C ASP A 31 -10.25 6.83 5.64
N ARG A 32 -10.75 7.70 4.75
CA ARG A 32 -11.78 7.37 3.77
C ARG A 32 -11.18 6.66 2.56
N ALA A 33 -10.05 7.13 2.03
CA ALA A 33 -9.37 6.48 0.90
C ALA A 33 -9.04 5.00 1.19
N ILE A 34 -8.50 4.69 2.38
CA ILE A 34 -8.17 3.31 2.76
C ILE A 34 -9.41 2.43 2.99
N LEU A 35 -10.59 3.02 3.27
CA LEU A 35 -11.85 2.29 3.24
C LEU A 35 -12.21 1.89 1.80
N PHE A 36 -12.08 2.81 0.84
CA PHE A 36 -12.31 2.52 -0.59
C PHE A 36 -11.36 1.43 -1.11
N HIS A 37 -10.06 1.52 -0.83
CA HIS A 37 -9.07 0.50 -1.19
C HIS A 37 -9.51 -0.90 -0.72
N ARG A 38 -9.91 -1.04 0.55
CA ARG A 38 -10.37 -2.31 1.13
C ARG A 38 -11.65 -2.82 0.47
N TRP A 39 -12.62 -1.95 0.23
CA TRP A 39 -13.88 -2.33 -0.42
C TRP A 39 -13.66 -2.78 -1.87
N LEU A 40 -12.84 -2.05 -2.64
CA LEU A 40 -12.51 -2.40 -4.01
C LEU A 40 -11.72 -3.72 -4.08
N GLY A 41 -10.82 -3.98 -3.12
CA GLY A 41 -10.16 -5.28 -2.99
C GLY A 41 -11.13 -6.43 -2.72
N ARG A 42 -12.14 -6.22 -1.86
CA ARG A 42 -13.20 -7.25 -1.65
C ARG A 42 -14.01 -7.50 -2.92
N TRP A 43 -14.43 -6.44 -3.58
CA TRP A 43 -15.15 -6.53 -4.85
C TRP A 43 -14.34 -7.24 -5.93
N SER A 44 -13.05 -6.91 -6.06
CA SER A 44 -12.18 -7.57 -7.03
C SER A 44 -12.00 -9.06 -6.72
N GLY A 45 -11.98 -9.45 -5.44
CA GLY A 45 -12.00 -10.86 -5.04
C GLY A 45 -13.27 -11.59 -5.46
N ILE A 46 -14.44 -10.96 -5.27
CA ILE A 46 -15.73 -11.53 -5.70
C ILE A 46 -15.76 -11.68 -7.23
N VAL A 47 -15.38 -10.66 -7.98
CA VAL A 47 -15.38 -10.70 -9.45
C VAL A 47 -14.37 -11.71 -9.98
N LEU A 48 -13.19 -11.81 -9.38
CA LEU A 48 -12.17 -12.81 -9.76
C LEU A 48 -12.66 -14.24 -9.49
N PHE A 49 -13.32 -14.47 -8.35
CA PHE A 49 -13.91 -15.77 -8.02
C PHE A 49 -15.02 -16.15 -9.01
N LEU A 50 -15.93 -15.21 -9.32
CA LEU A 50 -16.98 -15.44 -10.31
C LEU A 50 -16.39 -15.67 -11.71
N HIS A 51 -15.36 -14.92 -12.11
CA HIS A 51 -14.65 -15.16 -13.36
C HIS A 51 -14.11 -16.59 -13.40
N PHE A 52 -13.42 -17.06 -12.35
CA PHE A 52 -12.93 -18.43 -12.29
C PHE A 52 -14.06 -19.47 -12.43
N ILE A 53 -15.21 -19.27 -11.78
CA ILE A 53 -16.37 -20.17 -11.90
C ILE A 53 -16.91 -20.20 -13.33
N PHE A 54 -17.15 -19.03 -13.94
CA PHE A 54 -17.75 -18.97 -15.26
C PHE A 54 -16.82 -19.47 -16.36
N GLU A 55 -15.51 -19.16 -16.28
CA GLU A 55 -14.54 -19.76 -17.20
C GLU A 55 -14.49 -21.28 -17.00
N SER A 56 -14.55 -21.77 -15.75
CA SER A 56 -14.57 -23.22 -15.50
C SER A 56 -15.79 -23.91 -16.10
N ILE A 57 -16.97 -23.29 -16.02
CA ILE A 57 -18.21 -23.79 -16.64
C ILE A 57 -18.11 -23.72 -18.17
N PHE A 58 -17.64 -22.60 -18.69
CA PHE A 58 -17.45 -22.43 -20.14
C PHE A 58 -16.51 -23.51 -20.68
N PHE A 59 -15.35 -23.71 -20.04
CA PHE A 59 -14.42 -24.74 -20.48
C PHE A 59 -15.00 -26.15 -20.34
N SER A 60 -15.68 -26.48 -19.23
CA SER A 60 -16.27 -27.82 -19.08
C SER A 60 -17.32 -28.14 -20.14
N GLN A 61 -18.01 -27.13 -20.68
CA GLN A 61 -18.99 -27.29 -21.76
C GLN A 61 -18.36 -27.39 -23.16
N ASN A 62 -17.14 -26.89 -23.35
CA ASN A 62 -16.45 -26.84 -24.64
C ASN A 62 -15.31 -27.87 -24.76
N LEU A 63 -15.18 -28.79 -23.80
CA LEU A 63 -14.22 -29.89 -23.91
C LEU A 63 -14.67 -30.92 -24.96
N PRO A 64 -13.73 -31.60 -25.65
CA PRO A 64 -14.06 -32.65 -26.61
C PRO A 64 -14.93 -33.74 -25.98
N ALA A 65 -16.00 -34.13 -26.69
CA ALA A 65 -16.90 -35.19 -26.24
C ALA A 65 -16.14 -36.50 -26.01
N GLY A 66 -16.31 -37.10 -24.83
CA GLY A 66 -15.62 -38.34 -24.44
C GLY A 66 -14.20 -38.14 -23.88
N SER A 67 -13.71 -36.90 -23.74
CA SER A 67 -12.48 -36.62 -23.00
C SER A 67 -12.68 -36.78 -21.49
N ASN A 68 -11.66 -37.27 -20.79
CA ASN A 68 -11.59 -37.26 -19.32
C ASN A 68 -11.02 -35.94 -18.79
N ASP A 69 -10.97 -34.91 -19.63
CA ASP A 69 -10.42 -33.62 -19.27
C ASP A 69 -11.34 -32.85 -18.34
N THR A 70 -10.75 -32.00 -17.51
CA THR A 70 -11.48 -31.17 -16.54
C THR A 70 -11.33 -29.71 -16.93
N ALA A 71 -12.19 -28.84 -16.40
CA ALA A 71 -12.02 -27.39 -16.58
C ALA A 71 -10.61 -26.89 -16.18
N ILE A 72 -9.97 -27.57 -15.21
CA ILE A 72 -8.61 -27.25 -14.75
C ILE A 72 -7.55 -27.72 -15.75
N SER A 73 -7.77 -28.81 -16.50
CA SER A 73 -6.76 -29.29 -17.45
C SER A 73 -6.56 -28.34 -18.63
N VAL A 74 -7.51 -27.42 -18.88
CA VAL A 74 -7.41 -26.33 -19.87
C VAL A 74 -6.37 -25.26 -19.50
N VAL A 75 -5.89 -25.24 -18.24
CA VAL A 75 -4.72 -24.44 -17.84
C VAL A 75 -3.42 -25.03 -18.39
N ALA A 76 -3.40 -26.33 -18.70
CA ALA A 76 -2.21 -27.08 -19.11
C ALA A 76 -2.33 -27.69 -20.53
N LYS A 77 -3.46 -27.50 -21.22
CA LYS A 77 -3.74 -28.06 -22.54
C LYS A 77 -4.43 -27.04 -23.44
N GLU A 78 -4.16 -27.17 -24.74
CA GLU A 78 -4.85 -26.39 -25.76
C GLU A 78 -6.33 -26.76 -25.77
N TRP A 79 -7.18 -25.80 -26.09
CA TRP A 79 -8.62 -25.97 -26.17
C TRP A 79 -9.13 -25.30 -27.44
N VAL A 80 -10.30 -25.69 -27.93
CA VAL A 80 -10.89 -25.13 -29.14
C VAL A 80 -12.26 -24.55 -28.78
N ASP A 81 -12.51 -23.30 -29.16
CA ASP A 81 -13.83 -22.68 -28.95
C ASP A 81 -14.87 -23.19 -29.97
N ASN A 82 -16.13 -22.77 -29.79
CA ASN A 82 -17.22 -23.14 -30.70
C ASN A 82 -17.04 -22.61 -32.13
N GLU A 83 -16.11 -21.68 -32.33
CA GLU A 83 -15.80 -21.07 -33.63
C GLU A 83 -14.56 -21.73 -34.28
N GLY A 84 -13.93 -22.69 -33.60
CA GLY A 84 -12.77 -23.42 -34.09
C GLY A 84 -11.41 -22.77 -33.77
N ALA A 85 -11.38 -21.71 -32.96
CA ALA A 85 -10.13 -21.06 -32.56
C ALA A 85 -9.43 -21.86 -31.45
N ILE A 86 -8.12 -22.09 -31.60
CA ILE A 86 -7.29 -22.75 -30.60
C ILE A 86 -6.88 -21.73 -29.55
N GLY A 87 -7.30 -21.93 -28.31
CA GLY A 87 -6.86 -21.13 -27.17
C GLY A 87 -5.47 -21.53 -26.68
N GLU A 88 -4.65 -20.51 -26.42
CA GLU A 88 -3.27 -20.70 -25.98
C GLU A 88 -3.18 -21.08 -24.48
N VAL A 89 -2.55 -22.23 -24.20
CA VAL A 89 -2.30 -22.75 -22.84
C VAL A 89 -1.59 -21.74 -21.95
N THR A 90 -0.63 -21.02 -22.54
CA THR A 90 0.20 -20.01 -21.89
C THR A 90 -0.63 -18.88 -21.27
N LEU A 91 -1.68 -18.42 -21.96
CA LEU A 91 -2.56 -17.36 -21.47
C LEU A 91 -3.34 -17.82 -20.24
N ASN A 92 -3.90 -19.03 -20.26
CA ASN A 92 -4.65 -19.59 -19.12
C ASN A 92 -3.75 -19.81 -17.91
N LEU A 93 -2.52 -20.28 -18.13
CA LEU A 93 -1.52 -20.43 -17.07
C LEU A 93 -1.19 -19.09 -16.39
N TYR A 94 -0.98 -18.02 -17.16
CA TYR A 94 -0.74 -16.69 -16.59
C TYR A 94 -1.94 -16.19 -15.77
N GLY A 95 -3.16 -16.41 -16.25
CA GLY A 95 -4.38 -16.07 -15.51
C GLY A 95 -4.51 -16.82 -14.20
N PHE A 96 -4.23 -18.13 -14.22
CA PHE A 96 -4.28 -19.00 -13.04
C PHE A 96 -3.22 -18.61 -11.99
N LEU A 97 -1.98 -18.40 -12.39
CA LEU A 97 -0.90 -17.96 -11.49
C LEU A 97 -1.19 -16.56 -10.91
N SER A 98 -1.72 -15.66 -11.72
CA SER A 98 -2.19 -14.34 -11.25
C SER A 98 -3.26 -14.49 -10.16
N ALA A 99 -4.25 -15.37 -10.37
CA ALA A 99 -5.30 -15.63 -9.39
C ALA A 99 -4.76 -16.20 -8.07
N ILE A 100 -3.77 -17.11 -8.11
CA ILE A 100 -3.09 -17.62 -6.91
C ILE A 100 -2.46 -16.47 -6.12
N PHE A 101 -1.72 -15.58 -6.78
CA PHE A 101 -1.11 -14.42 -6.11
C PHE A 101 -2.18 -13.53 -5.47
N TYR A 102 -3.29 -13.29 -6.18
CA TYR A 102 -4.41 -12.53 -5.62
C TYR A 102 -5.01 -13.19 -4.38
N ILE A 103 -5.23 -14.51 -4.39
CA ILE A 103 -5.77 -15.25 -3.25
C ILE A 103 -4.86 -15.12 -2.04
N ILE A 104 -3.54 -15.27 -2.22
CA ILE A 104 -2.56 -15.11 -1.14
C ILE A 104 -2.63 -13.69 -0.57
N ILE A 105 -2.64 -12.66 -1.43
CA ILE A 105 -2.81 -11.27 -1.00
C ILE A 105 -4.11 -11.12 -0.20
N PHE A 106 -5.23 -11.61 -0.73
CA PHE A 106 -6.55 -11.46 -0.12
C PHE A 106 -6.65 -12.10 1.26
N VAL A 107 -6.18 -13.35 1.41
CA VAL A 107 -6.21 -14.08 2.69
C VAL A 107 -5.40 -13.33 3.76
N PHE A 108 -4.18 -12.93 3.43
CA PHE A 108 -3.34 -12.21 4.40
C PHE A 108 -3.74 -10.73 4.57
N SER A 109 -4.60 -10.19 3.70
CA SER A 109 -5.29 -8.89 3.87
C SER A 109 -6.41 -8.92 4.90
N LEU A 110 -6.91 -10.10 5.29
CA LEU A 110 -8.00 -10.21 6.24
C LEU A 110 -7.63 -9.57 7.59
N GLU A 111 -8.64 -9.03 8.27
CA GLU A 111 -8.45 -8.19 9.45
C GLU A 111 -7.63 -8.89 10.54
N TRP A 112 -7.87 -10.19 10.73
CA TRP A 112 -7.16 -10.98 11.72
C TRP A 112 -5.65 -11.06 11.40
N PHE A 113 -5.26 -11.36 10.15
CA PHE A 113 -3.84 -11.43 9.77
C PHE A 113 -3.17 -10.06 9.81
N ARG A 114 -3.83 -9.04 9.26
CA ARG A 114 -3.31 -7.67 9.26
C ARG A 114 -3.07 -7.12 10.67
N ARG A 115 -3.90 -7.48 11.65
CA ARG A 115 -3.77 -7.02 13.05
C ARG A 115 -2.77 -7.84 13.87
N ASN A 116 -2.68 -9.15 13.65
CA ASN A 116 -1.88 -10.04 14.51
C ASN A 116 -0.53 -10.45 13.90
N LYS A 117 -0.39 -10.43 12.56
CA LYS A 117 0.78 -10.91 11.81
C LYS A 117 1.12 -9.92 10.68
N PHE A 118 1.41 -8.68 11.06
CA PHE A 118 1.61 -7.58 10.13
C PHE A 118 2.74 -7.84 9.10
N GLU A 119 3.82 -8.51 9.49
CA GLU A 119 4.92 -8.82 8.56
C GLU A 119 4.48 -9.75 7.42
N ILE A 120 3.64 -10.74 7.71
CA ILE A 120 3.10 -11.66 6.70
C ILE A 120 2.14 -10.91 5.76
N PHE A 121 1.28 -10.07 6.33
CA PHE A 121 0.43 -9.16 5.55
C PHE A 121 1.26 -8.29 4.60
N PHE A 122 2.32 -7.66 5.12
CA PHE A 122 3.17 -6.76 4.35
C PHE A 122 3.93 -7.49 3.24
N ALA A 123 4.53 -8.63 3.54
CA ALA A 123 5.28 -9.43 2.57
C ALA A 123 4.37 -10.00 1.48
N SER A 124 3.22 -10.56 1.85
CA SER A 124 2.25 -11.10 0.88
C SER A 124 1.66 -10.03 -0.04
N HIS A 125 1.45 -8.80 0.44
CA HIS A 125 0.96 -7.70 -0.40
C HIS A 125 1.90 -7.34 -1.55
N ALA A 126 3.21 -7.58 -1.41
CA ALA A 126 4.17 -7.34 -2.48
C ALA A 126 3.91 -8.19 -3.73
N LEU A 127 3.19 -9.32 -3.60
CA LEU A 127 2.76 -10.16 -4.72
C LEU A 127 1.83 -9.43 -5.69
N ILE A 128 1.31 -8.25 -5.32
CA ILE A 128 0.52 -7.40 -6.22
C ILE A 128 1.27 -7.12 -7.53
N LEU A 129 2.60 -6.97 -7.50
CA LEU A 129 3.41 -6.77 -8.70
C LEU A 129 3.32 -7.98 -9.64
N GLY A 130 3.40 -9.19 -9.08
CA GLY A 130 3.23 -10.42 -9.84
C GLY A 130 1.81 -10.61 -10.36
N PHE A 131 0.79 -10.26 -9.56
CA PHE A 131 -0.62 -10.29 -9.98
C PHE A 131 -0.83 -9.42 -11.22
N PHE A 132 -0.36 -8.17 -11.18
CA PHE A 132 -0.48 -7.24 -12.31
C PHE A 132 0.33 -7.70 -13.53
N ALA A 133 1.57 -8.17 -13.34
CA ALA A 133 2.41 -8.63 -14.44
C ALA A 133 1.80 -9.84 -15.17
N LEU A 134 1.43 -10.88 -14.43
CA LEU A 134 0.81 -12.09 -14.99
C LEU A 134 -0.58 -11.79 -15.57
N GLY A 135 -1.38 -10.94 -14.92
CA GLY A 135 -2.67 -10.51 -15.45
C GLY A 135 -2.55 -9.75 -16.78
N ALA A 136 -1.51 -8.93 -16.95
CA ALA A 136 -1.23 -8.21 -18.19
C ALA A 136 -0.78 -9.13 -19.33
N LEU A 137 -0.11 -10.25 -19.01
CA LEU A 137 0.21 -11.30 -19.97
C LEU A 137 -1.04 -12.13 -20.34
N HIS A 138 -1.91 -12.40 -19.37
CA HIS A 138 -3.14 -13.18 -19.55
C HIS A 138 -4.16 -12.51 -20.49
N SER A 139 -4.36 -11.19 -20.40
CA SER A 139 -5.42 -10.52 -21.18
C SER A 139 -5.01 -9.13 -21.70
N PRO A 140 -5.19 -8.84 -23.01
CA PRO A 140 -4.98 -7.51 -23.57
C PRO A 140 -5.83 -6.42 -22.89
N LYS A 141 -7.06 -6.75 -22.50
CA LYS A 141 -7.95 -5.80 -21.80
C LYS A 141 -7.39 -5.45 -20.42
N PHE A 142 -6.93 -6.45 -19.66
CA PHE A 142 -6.31 -6.22 -18.36
C PHE A 142 -4.99 -5.43 -18.49
N ARG A 143 -4.20 -5.73 -19.53
CA ARG A 143 -2.94 -5.03 -19.83
C ARG A 143 -3.10 -3.52 -19.93
N LEU A 144 -4.15 -3.04 -20.60
CA LEU A 144 -4.46 -1.61 -20.69
C LEU A 144 -4.66 -1.00 -19.29
N TYR A 145 -5.48 -1.63 -18.44
CA TYR A 145 -5.72 -1.14 -17.08
C TYR A 145 -4.47 -1.23 -16.19
N ALA A 146 -3.65 -2.26 -16.37
CA ALA A 146 -2.36 -2.38 -15.68
C ALA A 146 -1.43 -1.21 -16.03
N TYR A 147 -1.34 -0.82 -17.31
CA TYR A 147 -0.55 0.33 -17.73
C TYR A 147 -1.11 1.66 -17.19
N ILE A 148 -2.42 1.85 -17.19
CA ILE A 148 -3.04 3.04 -16.56
C ILE A 148 -2.71 3.09 -15.07
N SER A 149 -2.82 1.97 -14.36
CA SER A 149 -2.50 1.87 -12.93
C SER A 149 -1.03 2.23 -12.66
N ALA A 150 -0.12 1.68 -13.46
CA ALA A 150 1.32 1.96 -13.35
C ALA A 150 1.63 3.43 -13.64
N ALA A 151 1.03 4.00 -14.69
CA ALA A 151 1.21 5.41 -15.05
C ALA A 151 0.73 6.34 -13.95
N LEU A 152 -0.47 6.11 -13.38
CA LEU A 152 -0.98 6.89 -12.25
C LEU A 152 -0.10 6.75 -11.02
N PHE A 153 0.41 5.56 -10.73
CA PHE A 153 1.33 5.34 -9.61
C PHE A 153 2.65 6.10 -9.80
N ILE A 154 3.21 6.10 -11.01
CA ILE A 154 4.41 6.88 -11.35
C ILE A 154 4.14 8.38 -11.21
N ILE A 155 3.01 8.88 -11.73
CA ILE A 155 2.61 10.29 -11.56
C ILE A 155 2.50 10.63 -10.08
N ASP A 156 1.87 9.78 -9.28
CA ASP A 156 1.73 9.95 -7.83
C ASP A 156 3.10 9.98 -7.12
N ILE A 157 4.07 9.17 -7.56
CA ILE A 157 5.47 9.24 -7.10
C ILE A 157 6.12 10.57 -7.50
N LEU A 158 6.03 10.97 -8.77
CA LEU A 158 6.63 12.21 -9.26
C LEU A 158 6.07 13.44 -8.54
N LEU A 159 4.75 13.49 -8.34
CA LEU A 159 4.10 14.53 -7.56
C LEU A 159 4.56 14.53 -6.10
N ARG A 160 4.74 13.35 -5.47
CA ARG A 160 5.31 13.27 -4.12
C ARG A 160 6.75 13.79 -4.06
N ILE A 161 7.57 13.51 -5.07
CA ILE A 161 8.94 14.05 -5.18
C ILE A 161 8.86 15.58 -5.29
N PHE A 162 8.06 16.09 -6.22
CA PHE A 162 7.92 17.52 -6.49
C PHE A 162 7.36 18.30 -5.30
N LEU A 163 6.29 17.80 -4.68
CA LEU A 163 5.66 18.37 -3.49
C LEU A 163 6.47 18.10 -2.21
N SER A 164 7.66 17.50 -2.32
CA SER A 164 8.50 17.13 -1.18
C SER A 164 7.70 16.40 -0.10
N SER A 165 6.78 15.53 -0.50
CA SER A 165 5.93 14.70 0.37
C SER A 165 6.53 13.30 0.60
N ILE A 166 7.72 13.03 0.08
CA ILE A 166 8.50 11.84 0.42
C ILE A 166 9.09 12.00 1.81
N ILE A 167 8.86 11.02 2.68
CA ILE A 167 9.47 11.03 4.00
C ILE A 167 10.97 10.76 3.89
N ILE A 168 11.75 11.83 3.93
CA ILE A 168 13.21 11.78 3.97
C ILE A 168 13.64 11.76 5.44
N PRO A 169 14.47 10.79 5.88
CA PRO A 169 15.07 10.81 7.21
C PRO A 169 15.88 12.08 7.41
N ARG A 170 15.68 12.76 8.53
CA ARG A 170 16.41 13.97 8.93
C ARG A 170 17.18 13.68 10.21
N LYS A 171 18.36 14.27 10.37
CA LYS A 171 19.02 14.27 11.68
C LYS A 171 18.29 15.24 12.60
N THR A 172 18.05 14.81 13.83
CA THR A 172 17.58 15.72 14.87
C THR A 172 18.64 16.79 15.17
N THR A 173 18.15 17.98 15.50
CA THR A 173 18.95 19.10 16.01
C THR A 173 18.95 19.10 17.54
N VAL A 174 17.81 18.73 18.14
CA VAL A 174 17.71 18.40 19.55
C VAL A 174 17.14 17.00 19.70
N PHE A 175 17.83 16.14 20.42
CA PHE A 175 17.29 14.88 20.91
C PHE A 175 17.82 14.70 22.32
N LYS A 176 17.05 15.19 23.30
CA LYS A 176 17.54 15.36 24.67
C LYS A 176 16.51 14.86 25.67
N LYS A 177 16.96 13.98 26.56
CA LYS A 177 16.22 13.60 27.77
C LYS A 177 16.13 14.81 28.71
N ARG A 178 14.92 15.34 28.92
CA ARG A 178 14.65 16.50 29.81
C ARG A 178 14.34 16.06 31.24
N SER A 179 13.72 14.89 31.39
CA SER A 179 13.50 14.21 32.68
C SER A 179 13.48 12.70 32.46
N ASP A 180 13.32 11.90 33.52
CA ASP A 180 13.19 10.45 33.40
C ASP A 180 12.02 10.00 32.53
N THR A 181 11.02 10.86 32.36
CA THR A 181 9.81 10.55 31.62
C THR A 181 9.62 11.38 30.36
N LEU A 182 10.48 12.36 30.07
CA LEU A 182 10.27 13.32 28.97
C LEU A 182 11.51 13.45 28.08
N VAL A 183 11.31 13.28 26.78
CA VAL A 183 12.31 13.53 25.74
C VAL A 183 11.82 14.68 24.87
N GLN A 184 12.67 15.70 24.70
CA GLN A 184 12.45 16.78 23.75
C GLN A 184 13.14 16.43 22.44
N VAL A 185 12.40 16.58 21.33
CA VAL A 185 12.92 16.31 20.00
C VAL A 185 12.65 17.52 19.09
N ARG A 186 13.70 18.03 18.45
CA ARG A 186 13.63 19.02 17.36
C ARG A 186 14.30 18.49 16.11
N PHE A 187 13.69 18.77 14.96
CA PHE A 187 14.23 18.43 13.65
C PHE A 187 13.75 19.43 12.59
N PRO A 188 14.53 19.63 11.52
CA PRO A 188 14.17 20.61 10.49
C PRO A 188 12.89 20.21 9.76
N LYS A 189 12.14 21.21 9.30
CA LYS A 189 10.97 21.00 8.43
C LYS A 189 11.37 20.32 7.12
N GLN A 190 10.45 19.52 6.57
CA GLN A 190 10.68 18.83 5.30
C GLN A 190 10.76 19.79 4.12
N VAL A 191 9.94 20.84 4.17
CA VAL A 191 9.82 21.82 3.11
C VAL A 191 9.96 23.21 3.75
N PRO A 192 11.19 23.72 3.95
CA PRO A 192 11.41 24.96 4.71
C PRO A 192 10.69 26.18 4.12
N TRP A 193 10.44 26.17 2.80
CA TRP A 193 9.74 27.24 2.08
C TRP A 193 8.21 27.15 2.14
N ALA A 194 7.63 26.00 2.53
CA ALA A 194 6.18 25.85 2.65
C ALA A 194 5.73 26.37 4.02
N LYS A 195 5.51 27.69 4.12
CA LYS A 195 4.97 28.34 5.34
C LYS A 195 3.49 28.71 5.15
N PRO A 196 2.61 28.44 6.14
CA PRO A 196 2.85 27.61 7.33
C PRO A 196 2.80 26.11 6.99
N PHE A 197 3.75 25.34 7.52
CA PHE A 197 3.81 23.88 7.30
C PHE A 197 2.65 23.18 8.03
N TYR A 198 2.22 23.66 9.20
CA TYR A 198 1.12 23.13 10.02
C TYR A 198 0.34 24.24 10.73
N LYS A 199 -0.86 23.93 11.22
CA LYS A 199 -1.66 24.76 12.12
C LYS A 199 -1.46 24.36 13.59
N PRO A 200 -1.61 25.29 14.54
CA PRO A 200 -1.58 24.96 15.97
C PRO A 200 -2.55 23.83 16.31
N GLY A 201 -2.12 22.89 17.15
CA GLY A 201 -2.91 21.73 17.57
C GLY A 201 -2.84 20.51 16.64
N GLN A 202 -2.17 20.60 15.48
CA GLN A 202 -1.92 19.44 14.64
C GLN A 202 -0.84 18.51 15.22
N TYR A 203 -0.82 17.28 14.73
CA TYR A 203 0.13 16.26 15.13
C TYR A 203 0.88 15.69 13.91
N VAL A 204 2.04 15.09 14.19
CA VAL A 204 2.88 14.40 13.21
C VAL A 204 3.12 12.97 13.66
N PHE A 205 3.30 12.07 12.71
CA PHE A 205 3.78 10.71 12.99
C PHE A 205 5.28 10.68 12.83
N VAL A 206 5.98 10.14 13.83
CA VAL A 206 7.43 10.00 13.79
C VAL A 206 7.85 8.54 13.87
N ASN A 207 8.98 8.26 13.23
CA ASN A 207 9.67 6.98 13.27
C ASN A 207 11.16 7.23 13.51
N PHE A 208 11.74 6.48 14.45
CA PHE A 208 13.18 6.47 14.70
C PHE A 208 13.74 5.13 14.21
N PRO A 209 14.44 5.10 13.04
CA PRO A 209 14.93 3.87 12.44
C PRO A 209 15.87 3.05 13.34
N ASP A 210 16.56 3.72 14.27
CA ASP A 210 17.45 3.10 15.27
C ASP A 210 16.69 2.26 16.31
N ILE A 211 15.37 2.48 16.45
CA ILE A 211 14.48 1.72 17.34
C ILE A 211 13.67 0.69 16.55
N SER A 212 13.04 1.15 15.47
CA SER A 212 12.21 0.32 14.60
C SER A 212 12.08 0.98 13.23
N ARG A 213 12.19 0.20 12.16
CA ARG A 213 12.02 0.71 10.78
C ARG A 213 10.55 0.80 10.35
N ALA A 214 9.63 0.16 11.09
CA ALA A 214 8.23 0.00 10.71
C ALA A 214 7.23 0.69 11.65
N GLU A 215 7.59 0.94 12.91
CA GLU A 215 6.67 1.53 13.90
C GLU A 215 6.62 3.06 13.80
N TRP A 216 5.42 3.61 13.56
CA TRP A 216 5.16 5.06 13.51
C TRP A 216 4.24 5.46 14.64
N HIS A 217 4.56 6.55 15.33
CA HIS A 217 3.80 7.00 16.50
C HIS A 217 3.40 8.48 16.37
N PRO A 218 2.15 8.84 16.69
CA PRO A 218 1.67 10.23 16.62
C PRO A 218 2.13 11.05 17.81
N PHE A 219 2.53 12.30 17.58
CA PHE A 219 2.82 13.31 18.60
C PHE A 219 2.36 14.69 18.18
N SER A 220 1.76 15.44 19.11
CA SER A 220 1.37 16.83 18.91
C SER A 220 2.60 17.71 18.67
N VAL A 221 2.49 18.61 17.70
CA VAL A 221 3.55 19.60 17.42
C VAL A 221 3.46 20.71 18.47
N THR A 222 4.58 20.98 19.16
CA THR A 222 4.66 21.98 20.24
C THR A 222 5.40 23.26 19.84
N SER A 223 5.95 23.31 18.62
CA SER A 223 6.61 24.48 18.02
C SER A 223 5.60 25.38 17.30
N ALA A 224 5.91 26.66 17.11
CA ALA A 224 5.04 27.58 16.40
C ALA A 224 5.08 27.34 14.87
N PRO A 225 3.97 27.53 14.13
CA PRO A 225 3.93 27.34 12.68
C PRO A 225 5.03 28.05 11.89
N ASP A 226 5.54 29.17 12.41
CA ASP A 226 6.56 30.01 11.77
C ASP A 226 8.01 29.59 12.08
N ASP A 227 8.21 28.72 13.10
CA ASP A 227 9.52 28.21 13.50
C ASP A 227 10.19 27.44 12.36
N GLU A 228 11.52 27.42 12.28
CA GLU A 228 12.22 26.67 11.22
C GLU A 228 12.21 25.15 11.44
N GLU A 229 11.98 24.73 12.68
CA GLU A 229 12.02 23.34 13.12
C GLU A 229 10.68 22.87 13.65
N ILE A 230 10.45 21.56 13.57
CA ILE A 230 9.36 20.90 14.27
C ILE A 230 9.88 20.42 15.61
N GLU A 231 9.24 20.87 16.67
CA GLU A 231 9.39 20.37 18.04
C GLU A 231 8.23 19.46 18.43
N ILE A 232 8.58 18.32 19.03
CA ILE A 232 7.67 17.41 19.74
C ILE A 232 8.24 17.02 21.10
N ASN A 233 7.33 16.66 22.01
CA ASN A 233 7.66 16.24 23.36
C ASN A 233 7.10 14.82 23.62
N ILE A 234 8.00 13.85 23.84
CA ILE A 234 7.66 12.43 23.94
C ILE A 234 7.72 12.00 25.41
N ARG A 235 6.60 11.49 25.93
CA ARG A 235 6.54 10.91 27.28
C ARG A 235 6.78 9.40 27.25
N ALA A 236 7.61 8.88 28.17
CA ALA A 236 8.02 7.48 28.24
C ALA A 236 6.95 6.54 28.86
N LEU A 237 5.78 6.44 28.23
CA LEU A 237 4.61 5.72 28.78
C LEU A 237 4.46 4.28 28.28
N GLY A 238 4.83 4.00 27.03
CA GLY A 238 4.78 2.68 26.39
C GLY A 238 6.16 2.09 26.10
N ASN A 239 6.16 0.85 25.62
CA ASN A 239 7.40 0.10 25.32
C ASN A 239 8.28 0.85 24.30
N TRP A 240 7.69 1.36 23.22
CA TRP A 240 8.42 2.12 22.20
C TRP A 240 8.96 3.45 22.74
N THR A 241 8.13 4.24 23.44
CA THR A 241 8.55 5.54 23.99
C THR A 241 9.60 5.42 25.10
N ARG A 242 9.65 4.30 25.84
CA ARG A 242 10.73 4.01 26.80
C ARG A 242 12.05 3.75 26.08
N LYS A 243 12.04 3.06 24.93
CA LYS A 243 13.23 2.90 24.07
C LYS A 243 13.72 4.25 23.53
N VAL A 244 12.81 5.16 23.18
CA VAL A 244 13.18 6.54 22.80
C VAL A 244 13.90 7.26 23.93
N ALA A 245 13.40 7.15 25.17
CA ALA A 245 14.03 7.75 26.34
C ALA A 245 15.41 7.15 26.67
N ALA A 246 15.58 5.84 26.49
CA ALA A 246 16.88 5.19 26.63
C ALA A 246 17.87 5.66 25.56
N LEU A 247 17.44 5.70 24.28
CA LEU A 247 18.27 6.20 23.18
C LEU A 247 18.71 7.66 23.38
N ALA A 248 17.82 8.50 23.93
CA ALA A 248 18.12 9.90 24.25
C ALA A 248 19.07 10.09 25.44
N ALA A 249 19.33 9.04 26.23
CA ALA A 249 20.35 9.05 27.27
C ALA A 249 21.75 8.76 26.71
N GLU A 250 21.84 8.02 25.60
CA GLU A 250 23.08 7.58 24.98
C GLU A 250 23.50 8.45 23.79
N SER A 251 22.54 9.09 23.12
CA SER A 251 22.76 9.87 21.90
C SER A 251 22.07 11.22 21.95
N ASN A 252 22.74 12.26 21.46
CA ASN A 252 22.19 13.62 21.36
C ASN A 252 21.63 13.96 19.97
N ARG A 253 21.90 13.12 18.96
CA ARG A 253 21.44 13.28 17.58
C ARG A 253 21.15 11.91 16.97
N VAL A 254 19.96 11.75 16.40
CA VAL A 254 19.48 10.50 15.79
C VAL A 254 18.76 10.81 14.49
N TRP A 255 18.56 9.79 13.65
CA TRP A 255 17.72 9.94 12.47
C TRP A 255 16.25 9.85 12.85
N VAL A 256 15.45 10.79 12.37
CA VAL A 256 14.01 10.81 12.52
C VAL A 256 13.35 10.91 11.14
N ARG A 257 12.33 10.08 10.94
CA ARG A 257 11.40 10.19 9.83
C ARG A 257 10.12 10.80 10.37
N CYS A 258 9.51 11.71 9.61
CA CYS A 258 8.31 12.42 10.02
C CYS A 258 7.31 12.46 8.87
N ASP A 259 6.05 12.20 9.21
CA ASP A 259 4.87 12.17 8.35
C ASP A 259 3.79 13.11 8.93
N GLY A 260 3.15 13.91 8.08
CA GLY A 260 2.20 14.94 8.48
C GLY A 260 2.53 16.31 7.87
N PRO A 261 1.76 17.35 8.23
CA PRO A 261 0.90 17.43 9.41
C PRO A 261 -0.50 16.84 9.19
N SER A 262 -1.04 16.22 10.24
CA SER A 262 -2.40 15.68 10.25
C SER A 262 -3.29 16.49 11.20
N SER A 263 -4.51 16.79 10.77
CA SER A 263 -5.58 17.28 11.66
C SER A 263 -6.29 16.10 12.32
N SER A 264 -6.74 16.29 13.56
CA SER A 264 -7.77 15.46 14.18
C SER A 264 -9.10 15.60 13.46
#